data_AF-A0A955VIR7-F1
#
_entry.id   AF-A0A955VIR7-F1
#
_cell.length_a   1.000
_cell.length_b   1.000
_cell.length_c   1.000
_cell.angle_alpha   90.00
_cell.angle_beta   90.00
_cell.angle_gamma   90.00
#
_symmetry.space_group_name_H-M   'P 1'
#
loop_
_entity.id
_entity.type
_entity.pdbx_description
1 polymer ?
#
loop_
_entity_poly.entity_id
_entity_poly.type
_entity_poly.pdbx_seq_one_letter_code
_entity_poly.pdbx_strand_id
1 'polypeptide(L)'
;MKCYFRVVKNVTISLPEEVARWVRIAAAESEMSVSRFIAELLDARMKASDDYRRAMLRSLQRQAVDLSSGPYPHRDELYDRPLPHQD
;
A
#
# COMPACT_ATOMS: atom_id res chain seq x y z
N MET A 1 18.62 -22.14 20.28
CA MET A 1 17.47 -22.28 19.36
C MET A 1 16.28 -21.57 20.00
N LYS A 2 15.96 -20.34 19.59
CA LYS A 2 14.87 -19.57 20.20
C LYS A 2 13.55 -19.98 19.54
N CYS A 3 12.78 -20.84 20.22
CA CYS A 3 11.41 -21.14 19.83
C CYS A 3 10.55 -19.93 20.21
N TYR A 4 10.37 -19.00 19.26
CA TYR A 4 9.42 -17.92 19.40
C TYR A 4 8.02 -18.53 19.32
N PHE A 5 7.43 -18.84 20.48
CA PHE A 5 5.98 -19.00 20.60
C PHE A 5 5.37 -17.64 20.28
N ARG A 6 5.14 -17.38 18.99
CA ARG A 6 4.44 -16.19 18.53
C ARG A 6 3.04 -16.31 19.14
N VAL A 7 2.72 -15.46 20.10
CA VAL A 7 1.43 -15.47 20.80
C VAL A 7 0.35 -15.21 19.74
N VAL A 8 -0.27 -16.29 19.26
CA VAL A 8 -1.36 -16.24 18.29
C VAL A 8 -2.66 -16.03 19.06
N LYS A 9 -3.43 -15.01 18.67
CA LYS A 9 -4.77 -14.79 19.21
C LYS A 9 -5.76 -15.56 18.34
N ASN A 10 -6.57 -16.42 18.95
CA ASN A 10 -7.64 -17.11 18.25
C ASN A 10 -8.80 -16.13 18.04
N VAL A 11 -9.27 -16.02 16.80
CA VAL A 11 -10.41 -15.19 16.42
C VAL A 11 -11.37 -16.08 15.64
N THR A 12 -12.61 -16.18 16.12
CA THR A 12 -13.68 -16.87 15.39
C THR A 12 -14.32 -15.88 14.42
N ILE A 13 -14.43 -16.27 13.16
CA ILE A 13 -15.06 -15.48 12.10
C ILE A 13 -16.29 -16.22 11.57
N SER A 14 -17.38 -15.50 11.35
CA SER A 14 -18.56 -16.01 10.66
C SER A 14 -18.46 -15.66 9.18
N LEU A 15 -18.57 -16.66 8.32
CA LEU A 15 -18.49 -16.51 6.87
C LEU A 15 -19.72 -17.15 6.23
N PRO A 16 -20.24 -16.59 5.13
CA PRO A 16 -21.20 -17.30 4.28
C PRO A 16 -20.61 -18.65 3.83
N GLU A 17 -21.45 -19.67 3.68
CA GLU A 17 -21.01 -21.03 3.36
C GLU A 17 -20.20 -21.10 2.06
N GLU A 18 -20.63 -20.35 1.04
CA GLU A 18 -19.93 -20.25 -0.24
C GLU A 18 -18.51 -19.69 -0.09
N VAL A 19 -18.33 -18.68 0.77
CA VAL A 19 -17.03 -18.07 1.05
C VAL A 19 -16.16 -19.04 1.83
N ALA A 20 -16.70 -19.71 2.85
CA ALA A 20 -15.97 -20.72 3.60
C ALA A 20 -15.52 -21.91 2.73
N ARG A 21 -16.32 -22.30 1.73
CA ARG A 21 -15.93 -23.31 0.73
C ARG A 21 -14.79 -22.80 -0.15
N TRP A 22 -14.93 -21.60 -0.70
CA TRP A 22 -13.90 -20.98 -1.54
C TRP A 22 -12.57 -20.86 -0.78
N VAL A 23 -12.58 -20.35 0.45
CA VAL A 23 -11.36 -20.20 1.27
C VAL A 23 -10.64 -21.55 1.47
N ARG A 24 -11.39 -22.64 1.71
CA ARG A 24 -10.79 -23.98 1.87
C ARG A 24 -10.10 -24.44 0.59
N ILE A 25 -10.74 -24.24 -0.56
CA ILE A 25 -10.17 -24.61 -1.87
C ILE A 25 -8.91 -23.78 -2.13
N ALA A 26 -8.99 -22.46 -2.00
CA ALA A 26 -7.87 -21.55 -2.25
C ALA A 26 -6.67 -21.82 -1.31
N ALA A 27 -6.94 -22.13 -0.04
CA ALA A 27 -5.90 -22.52 0.91
C ALA A 27 -5.22 -23.84 0.51
N ALA A 28 -6.01 -24.83 0.05
CA ALA A 28 -5.47 -26.10 -0.42
C ALA A 28 -4.63 -25.95 -1.71
N GLU A 29 -5.08 -25.14 -2.67
CA GLU A 29 -4.33 -24.81 -3.89
C GLU A 29 -2.99 -24.12 -3.57
N SER A 30 -2.93 -23.37 -2.47
CA SER A 30 -1.72 -22.69 -2.01
C SER A 30 -0.86 -23.54 -1.07
N GLU A 31 -1.20 -24.81 -0.83
CA GLU A 31 -0.54 -25.70 0.13
C GLU A 31 -0.46 -25.14 1.57
N MET A 32 -1.48 -24.37 1.97
CA MET A 32 -1.54 -23.65 3.24
C MET A 32 -2.74 -24.07 4.08
N SER A 33 -2.63 -23.88 5.40
CA SER A 33 -3.81 -23.94 6.25
C SER A 33 -4.71 -22.73 6.00
N VAL A 34 -6.03 -22.90 6.20
CA VAL A 34 -7.03 -21.83 6.08
C VAL A 34 -6.66 -20.62 6.95
N SER A 35 -6.25 -20.85 8.19
CA SER A 35 -5.86 -19.78 9.12
C SER A 35 -4.64 -19.00 8.60
N ARG A 36 -3.66 -19.69 8.01
CA ARG A 36 -2.47 -19.05 7.43
C ARG A 36 -2.83 -18.26 6.17
N PHE A 37 -3.63 -18.84 5.29
CA PHE A 37 -4.09 -18.19 4.06
C PHE A 37 -4.84 -16.88 4.36
N ILE A 38 -5.79 -16.92 5.29
CA ILE A 38 -6.52 -15.72 5.72
C ILE A 38 -5.58 -14.69 6.36
N ALA A 39 -4.63 -15.13 7.20
CA ALA A 39 -3.69 -14.23 7.84
C ALA A 39 -2.81 -13.48 6.82
N GLU A 40 -2.32 -14.17 5.79
CA GLU A 40 -1.52 -13.56 4.72
C GLU A 40 -2.37 -12.61 3.85
N LEU A 41 -3.61 -12.98 3.54
CA LEU A 41 -4.55 -12.12 2.82
C LEU A 41 -4.83 -10.81 3.60
N LEU A 42 -5.05 -10.91 4.91
CA LEU A 42 -5.27 -9.75 5.78
C LEU A 42 -4.02 -8.89 5.90
N ASP A 43 -2.84 -9.48 6.04
CA ASP A 43 -1.57 -8.76 6.09
C ASP A 43 -1.31 -7.99 4.79
N ALA A 44 -1.56 -8.61 3.63
CA ALA A 44 -1.46 -7.94 2.34
C ALA A 44 -2.44 -6.77 2.24
N ARG A 45 -3.70 -6.95 2.66
CA ARG A 45 -4.71 -5.87 2.67
C ARG A 45 -4.34 -4.73 3.62
N MET A 46 -3.81 -5.05 4.80
CA MET A 46 -3.34 -4.06 5.78
C MET A 46 -2.17 -3.26 5.21
N LYS A 47 -1.15 -3.93 4.64
CA LYS A 47 0.00 -3.27 4.01
C LYS A 47 -0.42 -2.36 2.86
N ALA A 48 -1.28 -2.83 1.97
CA ALA A 48 -1.80 -2.02 0.86
C ALA A 48 -2.53 -0.76 1.35
N SER A 49 -3.29 -0.87 2.45
CA SER A 49 -3.97 0.29 3.07
C SER A 49 -2.99 1.25 3.74
N ASP A 50 -1.93 0.70 4.35
CA ASP A 50 -0.96 1.46 5.11
C ASP A 50 0.10 2.12 4.23
N ASP A 51 0.38 1.56 3.05
CA ASP A 51 1.43 2.06 2.15
C ASP A 51 1.19 3.51 1.70
N TYR A 52 -0.04 3.85 1.32
CA TYR A 52 -0.38 5.23 0.98
C TYR A 52 -0.19 6.16 2.17
N ARG A 53 -0.74 5.79 3.33
CA ARG A 53 -0.64 6.57 4.57
C ARG A 53 0.81 6.76 5.01
N ARG A 54 1.64 5.72 4.89
CA ARG A 54 3.08 5.76 5.20
C ARG A 54 3.84 6.62 4.19
N ALA A 55 3.55 6.52 2.90
CA ALA A 55 4.15 7.37 1.87
C ALA A 55 3.82 8.86 2.11
N MET A 56 2.56 9.15 2.43
CA MET A 56 2.09 10.49 2.79
C MET A 56 2.82 11.03 4.03
N LEU A 57 2.85 10.27 5.13
CA LEU A 57 3.53 10.69 6.36
C LEU A 57 5.04 10.91 6.13
N ARG A 58 5.71 10.04 5.37
CA ARG A 58 7.12 10.24 5.01
C ARG A 58 7.35 11.51 4.20
N SER A 59 6.45 11.83 3.25
CA SER A 59 6.53 13.06 2.47
C SER A 59 6.32 14.30 3.33
N LEU A 60 5.38 14.26 4.27
CA LEU A 60 5.06 15.39 5.15
C LEU A 60 6.11 15.60 6.26
N GLN A 61 6.77 14.53 6.72
CA GLN A 61 7.87 14.62 7.68
C GLN A 61 9.18 15.10 7.04
N ARG A 62 9.30 15.02 5.71
CA ARG A 62 10.48 15.52 5.01
C ARG A 62 10.49 17.04 5.08
N GLN A 63 11.55 17.58 5.66
CA GLN A 63 11.77 19.02 5.70
C GLN A 63 11.84 19.56 4.27
N ALA A 64 11.11 20.63 3.99
CA ALA A 64 11.16 21.29 2.69
C ALA A 64 12.61 21.70 2.42
N VAL A 65 13.17 21.17 1.33
CA VAL A 65 14.48 21.58 0.83
C VAL A 65 14.26 22.66 -0.21
N ASP A 66 15.16 23.64 -0.24
CA ASP A 66 15.16 24.59 -1.33
C ASP A 66 15.51 23.84 -2.62
N LEU A 67 14.57 23.83 -3.56
CA LEU A 67 14.74 23.21 -4.87
C LEU A 67 15.38 24.19 -5.86
N SER A 68 15.56 25.44 -5.45
CA SER A 68 16.07 26.51 -6.28
C SER A 68 17.50 26.88 -5.86
N SER A 69 18.34 27.18 -6.84
CA SER A 69 19.64 27.81 -6.63
C SER A 69 19.57 29.35 -6.78
N GLY A 70 18.35 29.92 -6.78
CA GLY A 70 18.05 31.31 -7.11
C GLY A 70 16.53 31.58 -7.15
N PRO A 71 16.08 32.81 -7.46
CA PRO A 71 14.65 33.14 -7.48
C PRO A 71 13.84 32.19 -8.37
N TYR A 72 12.66 31.78 -7.90
CA TYR A 72 11.75 30.97 -8.72
C TYR A 72 11.34 31.76 -9.97
N PRO A 73 11.41 31.17 -11.17
CA PRO A 73 11.00 31.82 -12.40
C PRO A 73 9.52 32.21 -12.34
N HIS A 74 9.18 33.33 -12.95
CA HIS A 74 7.79 33.75 -13.08
C HIS A 74 7.06 32.81 -14.05
N ARG A 75 5.74 32.63 -13.85
CA ARG A 75 4.90 31.74 -14.67
C ARG A 75 5.09 32.01 -16.17
N ASP A 76 5.18 33.29 -16.53
CA ASP A 76 5.28 33.72 -17.93
C ASP A 76 6.63 33.34 -18.56
N GLU A 77 7.71 33.27 -17.77
CA GLU A 77 9.06 32.88 -18.23
C GLU A 77 9.18 31.38 -18.54
N LEU A 78 8.37 30.55 -17.86
CA LEU A 78 8.35 29.09 -18.01
C LEU A 78 7.48 28.61 -19.17
N TYR A 79 6.40 29.34 -19.45
CA TYR A 79 5.39 28.97 -20.44
C TYR A 79 5.42 29.84 -21.69
N ASP A 80 6.51 30.58 -21.92
CA ASP A 80 6.78 31.29 -23.17
C ASP A 80 7.16 30.30 -24.28
N ARG A 81 6.23 29.37 -24.55
CA ARG A 81 6.23 28.57 -25.76
C ARG A 81 5.57 29.46 -26.81
N PRO A 82 6.26 29.82 -27.91
CA PRO A 82 5.60 30.50 -29.00
C PRO A 82 4.40 29.64 -29.41
N LEU A 83 3.20 30.22 -29.32
CA LEU A 83 2.01 29.58 -29.85
C LEU A 83 2.34 29.20 -31.29
N PRO A 84 2.09 27.94 -31.72
CA PRO A 84 2.38 27.55 -33.09
C PRO A 84 1.70 28.56 -34.01
N HIS A 85 2.50 29.14 -34.90
CA HIS A 85 2.05 29.97 -36.02
C HIS A 85 0.81 29.31 -36.63
N GLN A 86 -0.34 29.96 -36.48
CA GLN A 86 -1.50 29.60 -37.29
C GLN A 86 -1.31 30.37 -38.58
N ASP A 87 -0.91 29.64 -39.62
CA ASP A 87 -0.89 30.11 -41.01
C ASP A 87 -2.27 30.64 -41.44
#